data_AF-A0A5H2XFW9-F1
#
_entry.id   AF-A0A5H2XFW9-F1
#
_cell.length_a   1.000
_cell.length_b   1.000
_cell.length_c   1.000
_cell.angle_alpha   90.00
_cell.angle_beta   90.00
_cell.angle_gamma   90.00
#
_symmetry.space_group_name_H-M   'P 1'
#
loop_
_entity.id
_entity.type
_entity.pdbx_description
1 polymer ?
#
loop_
_entity_poly.entity_id
_entity_poly.type
_entity_poly.pdbx_seq_one_letter_code
_entity_poly.pdbx_strand_id
1 'polypeptide(L)'
;MNLVMQFGNVEAEIEFFASLVKADGWLKGDHIDLGLYLIRKRQQELEEVEISDWTTTDNHIHTCFADNKRKKEQVGWKIRNSLLNVVNGKVPACGMDWQNAYKYKHWVAVMIDLVKCEIKVYDSMVSLIPDEILKEELAPLSITIPNLLNTIDFYEEGVYANNCSRDWWCPWPIERVDVPQQSNQGDCGMFVLKYIELLSAEIPLATCTSQNMPFFRLKLAAEITRGDAYMP
;
A
#
# COMPACT_ATOMS: atom_id res chain seq x y z
N MET A 1 8.32 13.70 31.53
CA MET A 1 6.98 13.31 31.05
C MET A 1 7.15 12.93 29.60
N ASN A 2 7.24 11.64 29.30
CA ASN A 2 7.32 11.16 27.92
C ASN A 2 5.89 11.18 27.38
N LEU A 3 5.63 12.00 26.36
CA LEU A 3 4.37 12.01 25.66
C LEU A 3 4.40 10.80 24.72
N VAL A 4 3.63 9.76 25.06
CA VAL A 4 3.42 8.58 24.21
C VAL A 4 1.97 8.64 23.74
N MET A 5 1.77 8.66 22.43
CA MET A 5 0.44 8.60 21.82
C MET A 5 0.20 7.18 21.32
N GLN A 6 -0.94 6.59 21.68
CA GLN A 6 -1.26 5.21 21.31
C GLN A 6 -2.38 5.18 20.26
N PHE A 7 -2.08 4.60 19.10
CA PHE A 7 -3.03 4.37 18.00
C PHE A 7 -3.08 2.88 17.69
N GLY A 8 -4.07 2.18 18.25
CA GLY A 8 -4.10 0.71 18.21
C GLY A 8 -2.88 0.11 18.92
N ASN A 9 -2.02 -0.61 18.18
CA ASN A 9 -0.78 -1.19 18.70
C ASN A 9 0.46 -0.30 18.50
N VAL A 10 0.33 0.87 17.87
CA VAL A 10 1.48 1.75 17.59
C VAL A 10 1.61 2.77 18.72
N GLU A 11 2.77 2.79 19.37
CA GLU A 11 3.16 3.85 20.31
C GLU A 11 4.05 4.87 19.57
N ALA A 12 3.51 6.07 19.38
CA ALA A 12 4.25 7.19 18.81
C ALA A 12 4.95 7.98 19.92
N GLU A 13 6.25 7.75 20.08
CA GLU A 13 7.12 8.49 20.99
C GLU A 13 7.75 9.72 20.31
N ILE A 14 8.50 10.54 21.08
CA ILE A 14 9.20 11.72 20.56
C ILE A 14 10.10 11.38 19.34
N GLU A 15 10.77 10.22 19.36
CA GLU A 15 11.64 9.78 18.27
C GLU A 15 10.88 9.48 16.97
N PHE A 16 9.65 8.99 17.07
CA PHE A 16 8.77 8.78 15.92
C PHE A 16 8.57 10.11 15.19
N PHE A 17 8.04 11.12 15.90
CA PHE A 17 7.79 12.44 15.32
C PHE A 17 9.07 13.13 14.85
N ALA A 18 10.17 13.03 15.61
CA ALA A 18 11.45 13.57 15.21
C ALA A 18 11.94 12.97 13.88
N SER A 19 11.76 11.67 13.68
CA SER A 19 12.14 11.00 12.42
C SER A 19 11.18 11.29 11.27
N LEU A 20 9.89 11.48 11.55
CA LEU A 20 8.86 11.86 10.57
C LEU A 20 9.11 13.26 9.98
N VAL A 21 9.38 14.25 10.83
CA VAL A 21 9.55 15.65 10.39
C VAL A 21 10.98 15.96 9.92
N LYS A 22 11.90 15.01 10.05
CA LYS A 22 13.27 15.16 9.57
C LYS A 22 13.28 15.30 8.05
N ALA A 23 13.79 16.42 7.56
CA ALA A 23 14.02 16.63 6.13
C ALA A 23 14.94 15.54 5.57
N ASP A 24 14.56 14.97 4.42
CA ASP A 24 15.26 13.82 3.79
C ASP A 24 15.40 12.59 4.70
N GLY A 25 14.58 12.52 5.77
CA GLY A 25 14.56 11.43 6.72
C GLY A 25 13.71 10.27 6.23
N TRP A 26 14.21 9.05 6.38
CA TRP A 26 13.51 7.85 5.94
C TRP A 26 12.31 7.56 6.82
N LEU A 27 11.13 7.40 6.20
CA LEU A 27 9.98 6.87 6.92
C LEU A 27 10.18 5.37 7.20
N LYS A 28 9.97 5.01 8.47
CA LYS A 28 9.88 3.63 8.97
C LYS A 28 8.48 3.05 8.77
N GLY A 29 8.34 1.72 8.91
CA GLY A 29 7.06 0.99 8.79
C GLY A 29 5.92 1.65 9.58
N ASP A 30 6.13 1.93 10.87
CA ASP A 30 5.10 2.55 11.73
C ASP A 30 4.56 3.89 11.20
N HIS A 31 5.39 4.69 10.51
CA HIS A 31 4.93 5.93 9.89
C HIS A 31 3.99 5.65 8.71
N ILE A 32 4.35 4.66 7.89
CA ILE A 32 3.55 4.25 6.74
C ILE A 32 2.23 3.68 7.22
N ASP A 33 2.27 2.77 8.20
CA ASP A 33 1.07 2.13 8.75
C ASP A 33 0.09 3.15 9.34
N LEU A 34 0.61 4.13 10.08
CA LEU A 34 -0.22 5.17 10.68
C LEU A 34 -0.75 6.18 9.65
N GLY A 35 0.04 6.50 8.62
CA GLY A 35 -0.41 7.28 7.48
C GLY A 35 -1.52 6.59 6.70
N LEU A 36 -1.38 5.29 6.42
CA LEU A 36 -2.42 4.48 5.77
C LEU A 36 -3.67 4.36 6.66
N TYR A 37 -3.51 4.22 7.98
CA TYR A 37 -4.63 4.23 8.92
C TYR A 37 -5.42 5.54 8.85
N LEU A 38 -4.75 6.68 8.83
CA LEU A 38 -5.42 7.98 8.71
C LEU A 38 -6.16 8.12 7.38
N ILE A 39 -5.58 7.66 6.27
CA ILE A 39 -6.25 7.64 4.96
C ILE A 39 -7.54 6.79 5.02
N ARG A 40 -7.49 5.60 5.62
CA ARG A 40 -8.68 4.74 5.82
C ARG A 40 -9.70 5.37 6.77
N LYS A 41 -9.25 6.01 7.86
CA LYS A 41 -10.14 6.71 8.79
C LYS A 41 -10.89 7.84 8.08
N ARG A 42 -10.19 8.63 7.26
CA ARG A 42 -10.80 9.69 6.45
C ARG A 42 -11.87 9.15 5.50
N GLN A 43 -11.57 8.04 4.85
CA GLN A 43 -12.51 7.37 3.96
C GLN A 43 -13.78 6.97 4.73
N GLN A 44 -13.66 6.36 5.91
CA GLN A 44 -14.82 5.99 6.73
C GLN A 44 -15.67 7.20 7.16
N GLU A 45 -15.02 8.33 7.45
CA GLU A 45 -15.72 9.59 7.79
C GLU A 45 -16.41 10.23 6.56
N LEU A 46 -15.90 9.99 5.35
CA LEU A 46 -16.49 10.41 4.07
C LEU A 46 -17.57 9.43 3.57
N GLU A 47 -17.48 8.15 3.93
CA GLU A 47 -18.40 7.07 3.54
C GLU A 47 -19.80 7.19 4.16
N GLU A 48 -20.03 8.10 5.12
CA GLU A 48 -21.41 8.52 5.44
C GLU A 48 -22.13 9.16 4.23
N VAL A 49 -21.40 9.46 3.13
CA VAL A 49 -21.91 10.12 1.93
C VAL A 49 -21.69 9.33 0.62
N GLU A 50 -20.60 8.55 0.46
CA GLU A 50 -20.31 7.82 -0.80
C GLU A 50 -19.46 6.56 -0.54
N ILE A 51 -19.90 5.37 -0.99
CA ILE A 51 -19.17 4.10 -0.81
C ILE A 51 -17.98 4.08 -1.75
N SER A 52 -16.76 3.99 -1.23
CA SER A 52 -15.57 3.83 -2.06
C SER A 52 -15.28 2.35 -2.37
N ASP A 53 -14.75 2.07 -3.55
CA ASP A 53 -14.55 0.72 -4.10
C ASP A 53 -13.10 0.19 -3.91
N TRP A 54 -12.33 0.81 -3.02
CA TRP A 54 -10.92 0.48 -2.78
C TRP A 54 -10.58 0.37 -1.28
N THR A 55 -9.44 -0.25 -0.99
CA THR A 55 -8.87 -0.33 0.36
C THR A 55 -7.34 -0.30 0.31
N THR A 56 -6.68 -0.14 1.46
CA THR A 56 -5.21 -0.18 1.58
C THR A 56 -4.77 -1.34 2.45
N THR A 57 -3.63 -1.93 2.09
CA THR A 57 -2.95 -2.96 2.87
C THR A 57 -1.51 -2.52 3.13
N ASP A 58 -0.91 -3.03 4.20
CA ASP A 58 0.50 -2.83 4.49
C ASP A 58 1.40 -3.75 3.63
N ASN A 59 2.69 -3.67 3.88
CA ASN A 59 3.73 -4.51 3.26
C ASN A 59 3.54 -6.03 3.50
N HIS A 60 2.66 -6.46 4.41
CA HIS A 60 2.44 -7.87 4.75
C HIS A 60 1.96 -8.67 3.55
N ILE A 61 1.23 -8.03 2.62
CA ILE A 61 0.68 -8.67 1.45
C ILE A 61 1.79 -9.26 0.57
N HIS A 62 2.85 -8.50 0.28
CA HIS A 62 3.95 -8.94 -0.59
C HIS A 62 4.61 -10.22 -0.05
N THR A 63 4.87 -10.29 1.25
CA THR A 63 5.51 -11.45 1.88
C THR A 63 4.60 -12.68 1.90
N CYS A 64 3.31 -12.50 2.18
CA CYS A 64 2.32 -13.58 2.07
C CYS A 64 2.31 -14.18 0.67
N PHE A 65 2.53 -13.36 -0.36
CA PHE A 65 2.60 -13.78 -1.75
C PHE A 65 3.99 -14.27 -2.19
N ALA A 66 5.08 -13.73 -1.63
CA ALA A 66 6.45 -14.16 -1.92
C ALA A 66 6.74 -15.57 -1.36
N ASP A 67 6.21 -15.90 -0.19
CA ASP A 67 6.28 -17.26 0.37
C ASP A 67 5.51 -18.29 -0.47
N ASN A 68 4.56 -17.84 -1.30
CA ASN A 68 3.85 -18.67 -2.27
C ASN A 68 4.64 -18.92 -3.57
N LYS A 69 5.76 -18.22 -3.81
CA LYS A 69 6.67 -18.45 -4.96
C LYS A 69 7.25 -19.88 -4.97
N ARG A 70 7.15 -20.63 -3.84
CA ARG A 70 7.71 -21.98 -3.66
C ARG A 70 6.82 -23.18 -4.04
N LYS A 71 5.60 -23.02 -4.56
CA LYS A 71 4.76 -24.20 -4.90
C LYS A 71 3.99 -24.04 -6.21
N LYS A 72 4.75 -24.02 -7.32
CA LYS A 72 4.19 -24.16 -8.67
C LYS A 72 3.73 -25.59 -9.03
N GLU A 73 3.97 -26.59 -8.16
CA GLU A 73 3.94 -28.02 -8.59
C GLU A 73 3.08 -28.98 -7.75
N GLN A 74 2.14 -28.52 -6.90
CA GLN A 74 1.29 -29.48 -6.18
C GLN A 74 -0.18 -29.36 -6.57
N VAL A 75 -0.64 -30.36 -7.33
CA VAL A 75 -2.04 -30.80 -7.36
C VAL A 75 -2.53 -30.88 -5.91
N GLY A 76 -3.55 -30.10 -5.56
CA GLY A 76 -4.03 -29.95 -4.17
C GLY A 76 -3.62 -28.66 -3.44
N TRP A 77 -3.25 -27.60 -4.18
CA TRP A 77 -3.02 -26.26 -3.62
C TRP A 77 -4.22 -25.78 -2.80
N LYS A 78 -3.97 -25.28 -1.58
CA LYS A 78 -4.96 -24.66 -0.69
C LYS A 78 -4.46 -23.28 -0.28
N ILE A 79 -5.30 -22.28 -0.46
CA ILE A 79 -5.03 -20.92 0.02
C ILE A 79 -4.87 -20.96 1.54
N ARG A 80 -3.84 -20.28 2.06
CA ARG A 80 -3.67 -20.11 3.50
C ARG A 80 -4.74 -19.18 4.06
N ASN A 81 -5.29 -19.51 5.22
CA ASN A 81 -6.27 -18.66 5.92
C ASN A 81 -5.79 -17.22 6.15
N SER A 82 -4.49 -16.98 6.28
CA SER A 82 -3.94 -15.63 6.41
C SER A 82 -4.22 -14.75 5.18
N LEU A 83 -4.09 -15.30 3.97
CA LEU A 83 -4.41 -14.59 2.72
C LEU A 83 -5.91 -14.36 2.57
N LEU A 84 -6.74 -15.34 2.96
CA LEU A 84 -8.18 -15.14 3.02
C LEU A 84 -8.55 -14.04 4.00
N ASN A 85 -7.88 -13.93 5.14
CA ASN A 85 -8.15 -12.87 6.09
C ASN A 85 -7.76 -11.48 5.56
N VAL A 86 -6.67 -11.37 4.78
CA VAL A 86 -6.29 -10.11 4.11
C VAL A 86 -7.33 -9.71 3.06
N VAL A 87 -7.73 -10.65 2.18
CA VAL A 87 -8.74 -10.37 1.14
C VAL A 87 -10.11 -10.05 1.74
N ASN A 88 -10.46 -10.67 2.86
CA ASN A 88 -11.71 -10.37 3.58
C ASN A 88 -11.61 -9.12 4.49
N GLY A 89 -10.52 -8.34 4.42
CA GLY A 89 -10.36 -7.11 5.21
C GLY A 89 -10.24 -7.33 6.72
N LYS A 90 -9.92 -8.55 7.17
CA LYS A 90 -9.79 -8.90 8.60
C LYS A 90 -8.41 -8.56 9.18
N VAL A 91 -7.43 -8.26 8.34
CA VAL A 91 -6.06 -7.84 8.70
C VAL A 91 -5.50 -6.93 7.61
N PRO A 92 -4.67 -5.94 7.97
CA PRO A 92 -4.21 -5.61 9.32
C PRO A 92 -5.09 -4.55 10.00
N ALA A 93 -5.30 -4.68 11.32
CA ALA A 93 -5.81 -3.57 12.14
C ALA A 93 -4.72 -2.50 12.38
N CYS A 94 -3.45 -2.92 12.38
CA CYS A 94 -2.20 -2.15 12.29
C CYS A 94 -1.08 -3.17 12.01
N GLY A 95 -0.09 -2.81 11.20
CA GLY A 95 0.97 -3.72 10.74
C GLY A 95 1.88 -4.21 11.87
N MET A 96 2.57 -5.33 11.64
CA MET A 96 3.58 -5.87 12.57
C MET A 96 4.99 -5.42 12.16
N ASP A 97 5.87 -5.14 13.14
CA ASP A 97 7.28 -4.75 12.92
C ASP A 97 8.13 -5.92 12.40
N TRP A 98 8.69 -5.77 11.19
CA TRP A 98 9.41 -6.83 10.47
C TRP A 98 10.83 -6.39 10.11
N GLN A 99 11.77 -6.60 11.05
CA GLN A 99 13.17 -6.15 10.94
C GLN A 99 14.05 -6.87 9.89
N ASN A 100 13.56 -7.83 9.09
CA ASN A 100 14.46 -8.71 8.32
C ASN A 100 14.07 -9.03 6.86
N ALA A 101 13.27 -8.20 6.18
CA ALA A 101 12.94 -8.44 4.76
C ALA A 101 13.14 -7.20 3.87
N TYR A 102 14.33 -6.61 3.85
CA TYR A 102 14.61 -5.44 2.99
C TYR A 102 15.96 -5.55 2.30
N LYS A 103 15.95 -5.92 1.00
CA LYS A 103 17.15 -5.81 0.14
C LYS A 103 17.35 -4.37 -0.36
N TYR A 104 16.26 -3.63 -0.55
CA TYR A 104 16.27 -2.24 -0.97
C TYR A 104 15.54 -1.41 0.06
N LYS A 105 16.22 -0.39 0.60
CA LYS A 105 15.54 0.67 1.33
C LYS A 105 14.87 1.54 0.27
N HIS A 106 13.66 1.21 -0.15
CA HIS A 106 12.87 2.03 -1.07
C HIS A 106 11.40 1.66 -0.95
N TRP A 107 10.53 2.67 -0.85
CA TRP A 107 9.09 2.46 -0.79
C TRP A 107 8.48 2.74 -2.16
N VAL A 108 7.59 1.85 -2.60
CA VAL A 108 6.75 2.02 -3.80
C VAL A 108 5.29 1.78 -3.43
N ALA A 109 4.37 2.50 -4.06
CA ALA A 109 2.94 2.24 -3.90
C ALA A 109 2.49 1.27 -5.00
N VAL A 110 1.79 0.21 -4.61
CA VAL A 110 1.26 -0.80 -5.52
C VAL A 110 -0.27 -0.74 -5.47
N MET A 111 -0.89 -0.44 -6.61
CA MET A 111 -2.34 -0.46 -6.79
C MET A 111 -2.73 -1.73 -7.53
N ILE A 112 -3.67 -2.47 -6.96
CA ILE A 112 -4.21 -3.69 -7.55
C ILE A 112 -5.65 -3.37 -7.98
N ASP A 113 -5.88 -3.28 -9.28
CA ASP A 113 -7.21 -3.01 -9.83
C ASP A 113 -7.89 -4.35 -10.14
N LEU A 114 -8.88 -4.71 -9.30
CA LEU A 114 -9.62 -5.96 -9.44
C LEU A 114 -10.61 -5.95 -10.61
N VAL A 115 -10.98 -4.79 -11.16
CA VAL A 115 -11.90 -4.70 -12.29
C VAL A 115 -11.14 -4.77 -13.61
N LYS A 116 -10.03 -4.04 -13.71
CA LYS A 116 -9.14 -4.07 -14.89
C LYS A 116 -8.20 -5.26 -14.87
N CYS A 117 -8.11 -5.97 -13.75
CA CYS A 117 -7.23 -7.11 -13.55
C CYS A 117 -5.77 -6.76 -13.87
N GLU A 118 -5.29 -5.66 -13.29
CA GLU A 118 -3.94 -5.11 -13.51
C GLU A 118 -3.29 -4.66 -12.20
N ILE A 119 -1.96 -4.56 -12.22
CA ILE A 119 -1.15 -4.04 -11.12
C ILE A 119 -0.42 -2.80 -11.61
N LYS A 120 -0.65 -1.67 -10.95
CA LYS A 120 0.05 -0.41 -11.19
C LYS A 120 1.05 -0.12 -10.08
N VAL A 121 2.24 0.33 -10.46
CA VAL A 121 3.30 0.69 -9.53
C VAL A 121 3.62 2.16 -9.65
N TYR A 122 3.53 2.88 -8.54
CA TYR A 122 3.84 4.30 -8.42
C TYR A 122 5.17 4.40 -7.66
N ASP A 123 6.22 4.72 -8.41
CA ASP A 123 7.60 4.74 -7.94
C ASP A 123 8.17 6.16 -8.11
N SER A 124 8.47 6.82 -6.98
CA SER A 124 9.04 8.17 -6.97
C SER A 124 10.54 8.20 -7.32
N MET A 125 11.21 7.06 -7.47
CA MET A 125 12.63 7.00 -7.80
C MET A 125 12.93 5.88 -8.80
N VAL A 126 12.40 6.02 -10.02
CA VAL A 126 12.49 4.97 -11.05
C VAL A 126 13.92 4.60 -11.45
N SER A 127 14.90 5.47 -11.19
CA SER A 127 16.32 5.24 -11.45
C SER A 127 16.96 4.23 -10.49
N LEU A 128 16.34 3.94 -9.35
CA LEU A 128 16.91 3.07 -8.33
C LEU A 128 16.67 1.58 -8.62
N ILE A 129 15.49 1.24 -9.13
CA ILE A 129 15.10 -0.14 -9.43
C ILE A 129 14.70 -0.23 -10.91
N PRO A 130 15.45 -0.97 -11.74
CA PRO A 130 15.06 -1.22 -13.13
C PRO A 130 13.68 -1.88 -13.24
N ASP A 131 12.98 -1.63 -14.35
CA ASP A 131 11.60 -2.12 -14.54
C ASP A 131 11.51 -3.65 -14.56
N GLU A 132 12.52 -4.30 -15.12
CA GLU A 132 12.62 -5.77 -15.17
C GLU A 132 12.70 -6.37 -13.77
N ILE A 133 13.51 -5.77 -12.88
CA ILE A 133 13.68 -6.22 -11.49
C ILE A 133 12.40 -5.98 -10.71
N LEU A 134 11.77 -4.81 -10.87
CA LEU A 134 10.49 -4.52 -10.23
C LEU A 134 9.42 -5.54 -10.62
N LYS A 135 9.31 -5.86 -11.91
CA LYS A 135 8.35 -6.86 -12.42
C LYS A 135 8.66 -8.26 -11.88
N GLU A 136 9.92 -8.64 -11.77
CA GLU A 136 10.32 -9.93 -11.17
C GLU A 136 9.95 -10.05 -9.68
N GLU A 137 10.12 -8.96 -8.94
CA GLU A 137 9.77 -8.87 -7.51
C GLU A 137 8.24 -8.91 -7.29
N LEU A 138 7.46 -8.35 -8.22
CA LEU A 138 5.99 -8.30 -8.16
C LEU A 138 5.31 -9.46 -8.89
N ALA A 139 6.03 -10.27 -9.67
CA ALA A 139 5.48 -11.43 -10.37
C ALA A 139 4.68 -12.42 -9.49
N PRO A 140 5.03 -12.66 -8.21
CA PRO A 140 4.20 -13.50 -7.34
C PRO A 140 2.79 -12.94 -7.13
N LEU A 141 2.64 -11.61 -7.06
CA LEU A 141 1.34 -10.96 -6.89
C LEU A 141 0.49 -11.15 -8.14
N SER A 142 1.05 -10.89 -9.33
CA SER A 142 0.30 -10.97 -10.59
C SER A 142 -0.22 -12.36 -10.89
N ILE A 143 0.40 -13.41 -10.34
CA ILE A 143 -0.04 -14.79 -10.48
C ILE A 143 -1.02 -15.16 -9.37
N THR A 144 -0.72 -14.82 -8.12
CA THR A 144 -1.49 -15.39 -6.99
C THR A 144 -2.84 -14.70 -6.80
N ILE A 145 -2.95 -13.40 -7.12
CA ILE A 145 -4.21 -12.66 -7.01
C ILE A 145 -5.33 -13.28 -7.88
N PRO A 146 -5.17 -13.50 -9.20
CA PRO A 146 -6.24 -14.09 -9.99
C PRO A 146 -6.60 -15.52 -9.54
N ASN A 147 -5.60 -16.33 -9.14
CA ASN A 147 -5.85 -17.65 -8.56
C ASN A 147 -6.69 -17.58 -7.27
N LEU A 148 -6.39 -16.60 -6.41
CA LEU A 148 -7.10 -16.37 -5.16
C LEU A 148 -8.55 -15.96 -5.41
N LEU A 149 -8.76 -14.98 -6.30
CA LEU A 149 -10.09 -14.48 -6.67
C LEU A 149 -10.95 -15.58 -7.32
N ASN A 150 -10.35 -16.41 -8.17
CA ASN A 150 -11.04 -17.57 -8.76
C ASN A 150 -11.45 -18.60 -7.70
N THR A 151 -10.62 -18.85 -6.69
CA THR A 151 -10.94 -19.87 -5.67
C THR A 151 -12.07 -19.44 -4.72
N ILE A 152 -12.32 -18.14 -4.64
CA ILE A 152 -13.43 -17.58 -3.84
C ILE A 152 -14.63 -17.18 -4.72
N ASP A 153 -14.64 -17.61 -5.99
CA ASP A 153 -15.70 -17.34 -6.97
C ASP A 153 -16.02 -15.84 -7.16
N PHE A 154 -15.00 -14.97 -7.01
CA PHE A 154 -15.17 -13.51 -6.96
C PHE A 154 -15.83 -12.91 -8.22
N TYR A 155 -15.56 -13.50 -9.40
CA TYR A 155 -16.11 -13.02 -10.69
C TYR A 155 -17.29 -13.85 -11.21
N GLU A 156 -17.72 -14.88 -10.47
CA GLU A 156 -18.85 -15.72 -10.87
C GLU A 156 -20.16 -15.18 -10.30
N GLU A 157 -20.13 -14.62 -9.08
CA GLU A 157 -21.32 -14.13 -8.37
C GLU A 157 -21.13 -12.70 -7.82
N GLY A 158 -22.23 -11.94 -7.73
CA GLY A 158 -22.24 -10.60 -7.11
C GLY A 158 -21.98 -9.43 -8.07
N VAL A 159 -21.59 -8.27 -7.51
CA VAL A 159 -21.47 -6.99 -8.24
C VAL A 159 -20.35 -7.01 -9.30
N TYR A 160 -19.36 -7.89 -9.14
CA TYR A 160 -18.22 -8.02 -10.05
C TYR A 160 -18.37 -9.20 -11.02
N ALA A 161 -19.54 -9.84 -11.10
CA ALA A 161 -19.76 -10.97 -12.00
C ALA A 161 -19.50 -10.58 -13.46
N ASN A 162 -18.70 -11.36 -14.17
CA ASN A 162 -18.25 -11.11 -15.56
C ASN A 162 -17.35 -9.87 -15.76
N ASN A 163 -16.88 -9.20 -14.68
CA ASN A 163 -15.99 -8.05 -14.83
C ASN A 163 -14.55 -8.45 -15.23
N CYS A 164 -14.16 -9.71 -15.05
CA CYS A 164 -12.88 -10.23 -15.51
C CYS A 164 -13.02 -10.91 -16.87
N SER A 165 -12.43 -10.31 -17.91
CA SER A 165 -12.33 -10.91 -19.25
C SER A 165 -11.09 -11.79 -19.43
N ARG A 166 -10.21 -11.83 -18.42
CA ARG A 166 -8.97 -12.62 -18.43
C ARG A 166 -9.22 -13.97 -17.77
N ASP A 167 -8.60 -15.00 -18.32
CA ASP A 167 -8.55 -16.31 -17.68
C ASP A 167 -7.84 -16.24 -16.33
N TRP A 168 -8.32 -16.99 -15.33
CA TRP A 168 -7.77 -16.98 -13.97
C TRP A 168 -6.31 -17.44 -13.88
N TRP A 169 -5.82 -18.21 -14.86
CA TRP A 169 -4.42 -18.64 -14.92
C TRP A 169 -3.51 -17.62 -15.59
N CYS A 170 -4.07 -16.57 -16.21
CA CYS A 170 -3.30 -15.52 -16.87
C CYS A 170 -2.73 -14.56 -15.82
N PRO A 171 -1.39 -14.37 -15.75
CA PRO A 171 -0.81 -13.37 -14.88
C PRO A 171 -1.31 -11.96 -15.24
N TRP A 172 -1.63 -11.17 -14.23
CA TRP A 172 -2.02 -9.77 -14.44
C TRP A 172 -0.84 -8.93 -14.94
N PRO A 173 -1.06 -7.98 -15.86
CA PRO A 173 -0.02 -7.06 -16.29
C PRO A 173 0.43 -6.21 -15.12
N ILE A 174 1.74 -5.95 -15.06
CA ILE A 174 2.37 -5.03 -14.10
C ILE A 174 2.90 -3.85 -14.89
N GLU A 175 2.43 -2.66 -14.57
CA GLU A 175 2.83 -1.41 -15.23
C GLU A 175 3.36 -0.40 -14.22
N ARG A 176 4.55 0.15 -14.49
CA ARG A 176 5.07 1.29 -13.74
C ARG A 176 4.49 2.57 -14.33
N VAL A 177 3.80 3.33 -13.51
CA VAL A 177 3.13 4.57 -13.91
C VAL A 177 4.12 5.73 -13.88
N ASP A 178 4.03 6.64 -14.85
CA ASP A 178 4.77 7.90 -14.82
C ASP A 178 4.17 8.85 -13.78
N VAL A 179 4.97 9.20 -12.78
CA VAL A 179 4.55 9.93 -11.57
C VAL A 179 5.63 10.95 -11.17
N PRO A 180 5.29 12.00 -10.41
CA PRO A 180 6.28 12.98 -9.95
C PRO A 180 7.48 12.34 -9.25
N GLN A 181 8.69 12.59 -9.73
CA GLN A 181 9.89 11.95 -9.16
C GLN A 181 10.42 12.73 -7.96
N GLN A 182 10.90 12.01 -6.94
CA GLN A 182 11.60 12.60 -5.80
C GLN A 182 12.96 13.13 -6.23
N SER A 183 13.43 14.17 -5.56
CA SER A 183 14.74 14.78 -5.82
C SER A 183 15.79 14.50 -4.74
N ASN A 184 15.42 13.74 -3.70
CA ASN A 184 16.29 13.35 -2.58
C ASN A 184 16.23 11.84 -2.34
N GLN A 185 16.79 11.34 -1.24
CA GLN A 185 16.88 9.89 -1.01
C GLN A 185 15.84 9.38 0.01
N GLY A 186 15.34 10.24 0.89
CA GLY A 186 14.52 9.84 2.04
C GLY A 186 13.01 10.02 1.89
N ASP A 187 12.53 10.75 0.89
CA ASP A 187 11.10 11.06 0.77
C ASP A 187 10.23 9.96 0.13
N CYS A 188 10.80 8.84 -0.34
CA CYS A 188 10.03 7.77 -1.01
C CYS A 188 8.78 7.33 -0.22
N GLY A 189 8.89 7.19 1.10
CA GLY A 189 7.74 6.86 1.96
C GLY A 189 6.66 7.95 2.00
N MET A 190 7.06 9.23 1.97
CA MET A 190 6.11 10.36 1.90
C MET A 190 5.42 10.43 0.54
N PHE A 191 6.16 10.20 -0.55
CA PHE A 191 5.57 10.11 -1.89
C PHE A 191 4.56 8.96 -1.96
N VAL A 192 4.86 7.78 -1.40
CA VAL A 192 3.91 6.65 -1.31
C VAL A 192 2.62 7.06 -0.61
N LEU A 193 2.71 7.65 0.59
CA LEU A 193 1.52 8.09 1.33
C LEU A 193 0.72 9.13 0.55
N LYS A 194 1.39 10.09 -0.09
CA LYS A 194 0.73 11.13 -0.89
C LYS A 194 0.12 10.60 -2.17
N TYR A 195 0.74 9.64 -2.85
CA TYR A 195 0.12 9.01 -4.02
C TYR A 195 -1.17 8.31 -3.65
N ILE A 196 -1.14 7.52 -2.58
CA ILE A 196 -2.33 6.81 -2.09
C ILE A 196 -3.39 7.83 -1.71
N GLU A 197 -3.07 8.82 -0.86
CA GLU A 197 -4.00 9.85 -0.43
C GLU A 197 -4.67 10.60 -1.59
N LEU A 198 -3.90 10.99 -2.61
CA LEU A 198 -4.41 11.74 -3.75
C LEU A 198 -5.22 10.86 -4.71
N LEU A 199 -4.78 9.63 -4.99
CA LEU A 199 -5.54 8.67 -5.81
C LEU A 199 -6.87 8.32 -5.16
N SER A 200 -6.85 8.06 -3.85
CA SER A 200 -8.03 7.81 -3.02
C SER A 200 -9.06 8.94 -3.04
N ALA A 201 -8.62 10.16 -3.30
CA ALA A 201 -9.46 11.35 -3.39
C ALA A 201 -9.69 11.85 -4.82
N GLU A 202 -9.26 11.08 -5.83
CA GLU A 202 -9.33 11.44 -7.25
C GLU A 202 -8.64 12.78 -7.60
N ILE A 203 -7.63 13.17 -6.82
CA ILE A 203 -6.87 14.40 -7.03
C ILE A 203 -5.64 14.10 -7.91
N PRO A 204 -5.32 14.95 -8.91
CA PRO A 204 -4.15 14.76 -9.75
C PRO A 204 -2.83 14.68 -8.96
N LEU A 205 -2.03 13.67 -9.26
CA LEU A 205 -0.72 13.46 -8.65
C LEU A 205 0.27 14.60 -8.91
N ALA A 206 0.05 15.44 -9.92
CA ALA A 206 0.89 16.59 -10.24
C ALA A 206 1.10 17.57 -9.07
N THR A 207 0.24 17.53 -8.04
CA THR A 207 0.36 18.31 -6.80
C THR A 207 1.39 17.74 -5.80
N CYS A 208 1.79 16.47 -5.98
CA CYS A 208 2.77 15.77 -5.15
C CYS A 208 4.19 16.06 -5.65
N THR A 209 4.77 17.19 -5.23
CA THR A 209 6.13 17.59 -5.64
C THR A 209 7.11 17.56 -4.48
N SER A 210 8.40 17.45 -4.77
CA SER A 210 9.47 17.53 -3.76
C SER A 210 9.43 18.83 -2.94
N GLN A 211 8.97 19.94 -3.52
CA GLN A 211 8.85 21.21 -2.77
C GLN A 211 7.80 21.14 -1.65
N ASN A 212 6.77 20.30 -1.81
CA ASN A 212 5.69 20.15 -0.84
C ASN A 212 6.02 19.14 0.27
N MET A 213 7.07 18.33 0.13
CA MET A 213 7.41 17.27 1.09
C MET A 213 7.64 17.76 2.53
N PRO A 214 8.33 18.89 2.79
CA PRO A 214 8.45 19.43 4.15
C PRO A 214 7.09 19.76 4.77
N PHE A 215 6.18 20.34 3.97
CA PHE A 215 4.82 20.63 4.41
C PHE A 215 4.04 19.34 4.67
N PHE A 216 4.08 18.36 3.77
CA PHE A 216 3.37 17.09 3.94
C PHE A 216 3.84 16.30 5.15
N ARG A 217 5.14 16.32 5.47
CA ARG A 217 5.68 15.71 6.70
C ARG A 217 5.10 16.36 7.96
N LEU A 218 5.01 17.69 7.99
CA LEU A 218 4.41 18.43 9.10
C LEU A 218 2.90 18.20 9.19
N LYS A 219 2.20 18.16 8.04
CA LYS A 219 0.77 17.82 7.96
C LYS A 219 0.53 16.45 8.58
N LEU A 220 1.26 15.43 8.14
CA LEU A 220 1.13 14.06 8.64
C LEU A 220 1.43 13.98 10.14
N ALA A 221 2.48 14.67 10.63
CA ALA A 221 2.77 14.73 12.06
C ALA A 221 1.63 15.36 12.86
N ALA A 222 1.00 16.42 12.34
CA ALA A 222 -0.13 17.08 12.98
C ALA A 222 -1.40 16.21 12.97
N GLU A 223 -1.68 15.54 11.85
CA GLU A 223 -2.80 14.58 11.73
C GLU A 223 -2.64 13.42 12.72
N ILE A 224 -1.44 12.83 12.78
CA ILE A 224 -1.10 11.80 13.76
C ILE A 224 -1.26 12.32 15.19
N THR A 225 -0.77 13.52 15.49
CA THR A 225 -0.89 14.10 16.85
C THR A 225 -2.34 14.34 17.25
N ARG A 226 -3.25 14.54 16.29
CA ARG A 226 -4.68 14.75 16.57
C ARG A 226 -5.49 13.46 16.49
N GLY A 227 -4.94 12.43 15.88
CA GLY A 227 -5.68 11.23 15.51
C GLY A 227 -6.73 11.48 14.43
N ASP A 228 -6.68 12.61 13.72
CA ASP A 228 -7.68 13.03 12.73
C ASP A 228 -7.01 13.23 11.37
N ALA A 229 -7.72 12.86 10.31
CA ALA A 229 -7.23 12.94 8.95
C ALA A 229 -7.88 14.13 8.22
N TYR A 230 -7.10 15.16 7.89
CA TYR A 230 -7.61 16.36 7.22
C TYR A 230 -7.77 16.15 5.72
N MET A 231 -8.61 16.95 5.06
CA MET A 231 -8.77 16.84 3.60
C MET A 231 -7.40 16.90 2.87
N PRO A 232 -7.25 16.11 1.78
CA PRO A 232 -5.99 15.92 1.06
C PRO A 232 -5.22 17.19 0.69
#